data_AF-A0A7K2WI14-F1
#
_entry.id   AF-A0A7K2WI14-F1
#
_cell.length_a   1.000
_cell.length_b   1.000
_cell.length_c   1.000
_cell.angle_alpha   90.00
_cell.angle_beta   90.00
_cell.angle_gamma   90.00
#
_symmetry.space_group_name_H-M   'P 1'
#
loop_
_entity.id
_entity.type
_entity.pdbx_description
1 polymer ?
#
loop_
_entity_poly.entity_id
_entity_poly.type
_entity_poly.pdbx_seq_one_letter_code
_entity_poly.pdbx_strand_id
1 'polypeptide(L)'
;MSFLPPVDTKLNLWTLAAVLTALYGLYGIARGWWHTTLGKRRRLIRAYRRMAPYVRHDYVTELFGEPAWAHQQNVQKYGMNEDADEDAVALRDVELTVRTWPLGLLGYLVTWCNEHDEVLMYSLTTRSRLFRPRISIGPYRITLGRTPLAALPGSGPDEEGPWHALGARRFSYAEQHYFGSPGGYLHWVAGVSDAGSPAHPPIGCEGNTWDPAERDEYRRRARINSVLIVGSTIDLKSLLPYGIAPDYDRVRLLELRHPARLAVADKYHTVRSAAVSWKESRKTDRN
;
A
#
# COMPACT_ATOMS: atom_id res chain seq x y z
N MET A 1 71.20 0.75 3.55
CA MET A 1 70.77 2.16 3.70
C MET A 1 69.33 2.25 3.23
N SER A 2 68.39 2.28 4.18
CA SER A 2 66.95 2.26 3.91
C SER A 2 66.40 3.66 4.19
N PHE A 3 66.20 4.45 3.15
CA PHE A 3 65.52 5.74 3.23
C PHE A 3 64.01 5.49 3.32
N LEU A 4 63.46 5.53 4.53
CA LEU A 4 62.03 5.75 4.71
C LEU A 4 61.82 7.26 4.85
N PRO A 5 61.04 7.91 3.97
CA PRO A 5 60.77 9.33 4.12
C PRO A 5 59.97 9.58 5.42
N PRO A 6 60.31 10.62 6.19
CA PRO A 6 59.52 11.01 7.35
C PRO A 6 58.14 11.48 6.85
N VAL A 7 57.10 10.71 7.18
CA VAL A 7 55.73 11.17 7.00
C VAL A 7 55.51 12.28 8.01
N ASP A 8 55.56 13.52 7.54
CA ASP A 8 55.36 14.72 8.35
C ASP A 8 53.86 14.81 8.72
N THR A 9 53.47 14.11 9.79
CA THR A 9 52.08 14.07 10.27
C THR A 9 51.75 15.33 11.06
N LYS A 10 51.81 16.50 10.42
CA LYS A 10 51.17 17.71 10.92
C LYS A 10 49.77 17.81 10.32
N LEU A 11 48.90 16.86 10.71
CA LEU A 11 47.48 17.02 10.49
C LEU A 11 47.05 18.28 11.26
N ASN A 12 46.76 19.35 10.53
CA ASN A 12 46.43 20.64 11.11
C ASN A 12 45.14 20.46 11.94
N LEU A 13 45.11 20.89 13.20
CA LEU A 13 43.95 20.72 14.08
C LEU A 13 42.64 21.21 13.41
N TRP A 14 42.75 22.27 12.61
CA TRP A 14 41.68 22.81 11.77
C TRP A 14 41.17 21.87 10.68
N THR A 15 42.06 21.09 10.05
CA THR A 15 41.67 20.06 9.07
C THR A 15 40.89 18.93 9.74
N LEU A 16 41.29 18.55 10.96
CA LEU A 16 40.62 17.52 11.75
C LEU A 16 39.22 18.00 12.19
N ALA A 17 39.12 19.24 12.66
CA ALA A 17 37.85 19.87 13.01
C ALA A 17 36.90 20.01 11.80
N ALA A 18 37.41 20.40 10.63
CA ALA A 18 36.63 20.51 9.40
C ALA A 18 36.09 19.15 8.94
N VAL A 19 36.91 18.10 8.98
CA VAL A 19 36.50 16.73 8.64
C VAL A 19 35.44 16.21 9.62
N LEU A 20 35.61 16.41 10.92
CA LEU A 20 34.62 16.00 11.93
C LEU A 20 33.28 16.71 11.72
N THR A 21 33.29 18.02 11.45
CA THR A 21 32.08 18.80 11.19
C THR A 21 31.36 18.31 9.93
N ALA A 22 32.10 18.05 8.85
CA ALA A 22 31.55 17.50 7.61
C ALA A 22 30.93 16.10 7.82
N LEU A 23 31.59 15.23 8.58
CA LEU A 23 31.08 13.90 8.92
C LEU A 23 29.80 13.98 9.76
N TYR A 24 29.74 14.91 10.73
CA TYR A 24 28.55 15.09 11.56
C TYR A 24 27.36 15.62 10.75
N GLY A 25 27.61 16.54 9.80
CA GLY A 25 26.62 17.01 8.84
C GLY A 25 26.08 15.89 7.94
N LEU A 26 26.98 15.08 7.37
CA LEU A 26 26.60 13.91 6.56
C LEU A 26 25.81 12.88 7.37
N TYR A 27 26.20 12.63 8.62
CA TYR A 27 25.48 11.74 9.52
C TYR A 27 24.07 12.26 9.82
N GLY A 28 23.90 13.57 10.06
CA GLY A 28 22.59 14.20 10.24
C GLY A 28 21.68 14.02 9.03
N ILE A 29 22.21 14.25 7.82
CA ILE A 29 21.48 14.06 6.55
C ILE A 29 21.11 12.59 6.36
N ALA A 30 22.06 11.67 6.54
CA ALA A 30 21.84 10.23 6.41
C ALA A 30 20.80 9.73 7.42
N ARG A 31 20.85 10.21 8.67
CA ARG A 31 19.88 9.89 9.72
C ARG A 31 18.49 10.43 9.40
N GLY A 32 18.39 11.68 8.94
CA GLY A 32 17.13 12.29 8.50
C GLY A 32 16.51 11.52 7.32
N TRP A 33 17.33 11.16 6.33
CA TRP A 33 16.90 10.33 5.21
C TRP A 33 16.48 8.93 5.64
N TRP A 34 17.20 8.31 6.58
CA TRP A 34 16.86 7.00 7.12
C TRP A 34 15.50 7.02 7.83
N HIS A 35 15.26 7.97 8.73
CA HIS A 35 13.99 8.08 9.44
C HIS A 35 12.82 8.37 8.52
N THR A 36 13.01 9.19 7.48
CA THR A 36 11.96 9.51 6.51
C THR A 36 11.66 8.37 5.54
N THR A 37 12.60 7.46 5.28
CA THR A 37 12.45 6.38 4.29
C THR A 37 12.39 4.98 4.92
N LEU A 38 13.55 4.42 5.28
CA LEU A 38 13.70 3.02 5.71
C LEU A 38 13.22 2.78 7.15
N GLY A 39 13.46 3.73 8.05
CA GLY A 39 12.95 3.71 9.42
C GLY A 39 11.42 3.74 9.43
N LYS A 40 10.81 4.68 8.68
CA LYS A 40 9.36 4.76 8.49
C LYS A 40 8.80 3.44 7.95
N ARG A 41 9.40 2.88 6.89
CA ARG A 41 9.01 1.58 6.32
C ARG A 41 8.99 0.48 7.39
N ARG A 42 10.09 0.31 8.15
CA ARG A 42 10.19 -0.75 9.16
C ARG A 42 9.18 -0.55 10.28
N ARG A 43 8.97 0.67 10.74
CA ARG A 43 7.95 1.01 11.74
C ARG A 43 6.56 0.64 11.24
N LEU A 44 6.19 1.05 10.02
CA LEU A 44 4.88 0.75 9.45
C LEU A 44 4.63 -0.75 9.26
N ILE A 45 5.65 -1.51 8.81
CA ILE A 45 5.52 -2.97 8.70
C ILE A 45 5.32 -3.62 10.07
N ARG A 46 6.01 -3.13 11.11
CA ARG A 46 5.82 -3.62 12.48
C ARG A 46 4.44 -3.25 13.04
N ALA A 47 3.98 -2.03 12.80
CA ALA A 47 2.65 -1.58 13.19
C ALA A 47 1.56 -2.40 12.49
N TYR A 48 1.69 -2.63 11.19
CA TYR A 48 0.74 -3.45 10.43
C TYR A 48 0.65 -4.89 10.94
N ARG A 49 1.77 -5.49 11.36
CA ARG A 49 1.75 -6.84 11.96
C ARG A 49 1.03 -6.94 13.30
N ARG A 50 0.74 -5.81 13.94
CA ARG A 50 -0.04 -5.73 15.18
C ARG A 50 -1.52 -5.48 14.91
N MET A 51 -1.90 -5.21 13.65
CA MET A 51 -3.30 -5.08 13.27
C MET A 51 -3.97 -6.46 13.31
N ALA A 52 -5.19 -6.48 13.80
CA ALA A 52 -6.09 -7.62 13.73
C ALA A 52 -7.51 -7.07 13.55
N PRO A 53 -8.46 -7.86 13.03
CA PRO A 53 -9.87 -7.53 13.15
C PRO A 53 -10.26 -7.40 14.63
N TYR A 54 -11.33 -6.65 14.90
CA TYR A 54 -11.89 -6.35 16.22
C TYR A 54 -11.02 -5.52 17.16
N VAL A 55 -9.91 -4.94 16.67
CA VAL A 55 -9.18 -3.92 17.43
C VAL A 55 -9.95 -2.60 17.41
N ARG A 56 -9.87 -1.83 18.49
CA ARG A 56 -10.46 -0.49 18.56
C ARG A 56 -9.72 0.51 17.66
N HIS A 57 -10.45 1.48 17.13
CA HIS A 57 -9.90 2.55 16.31
C HIS A 57 -8.76 3.30 17.02
N ASP A 58 -8.91 3.60 18.32
CA ASP A 58 -7.89 4.31 19.10
C ASP A 58 -6.52 3.61 19.06
N TYR A 59 -6.52 2.28 19.06
CA TYR A 59 -5.30 1.48 18.94
C TYR A 59 -4.65 1.65 17.56
N VAL A 60 -5.46 1.70 16.50
CA VAL A 60 -4.96 1.97 15.14
C VAL A 60 -4.37 3.38 15.05
N THR A 61 -5.02 4.35 15.68
CA THR A 61 -4.55 5.74 15.74
C THR A 61 -3.23 5.85 16.52
N GLU A 62 -3.05 5.09 17.59
CA GLU A 62 -1.76 5.01 18.30
C GLU A 62 -0.63 4.47 17.39
N LEU A 63 -0.95 3.49 16.55
CA LEU A 63 0.01 2.85 15.66
C LEU A 63 0.39 3.71 14.44
N PHE A 64 -0.59 4.38 13.83
CA PHE A 64 -0.46 5.03 12.51
C PHE A 64 -0.65 6.55 12.53
N GLY A 65 -1.09 7.14 13.65
CA GLY A 65 -1.54 8.52 13.76
C GLY A 65 -3.00 8.69 13.33
N GLU A 66 -3.43 9.93 13.16
CA GLU A 66 -4.81 10.24 12.74
C GLU A 66 -5.08 9.83 11.28
N PRO A 67 -6.28 9.34 10.95
CA PRO A 67 -6.70 9.12 9.57
C PRO A 67 -6.80 10.45 8.84
N ALA A 68 -6.44 10.48 7.56
CA ALA A 68 -6.59 11.69 6.75
C ALA A 68 -8.02 11.88 6.25
N TRP A 69 -8.81 10.81 6.20
CA TRP A 69 -10.21 10.83 5.78
C TRP A 69 -11.03 9.82 6.57
N ALA A 70 -12.28 10.17 6.80
CA ALA A 70 -13.33 9.28 7.27
C ALA A 70 -14.60 9.53 6.42
N HIS A 71 -15.33 8.47 6.09
CA HIS A 71 -16.65 8.57 5.49
C HIS A 71 -17.48 7.35 5.87
N GLN A 72 -18.81 7.47 5.77
CA GLN A 72 -19.70 6.34 5.96
C GLN A 72 -19.91 5.57 4.66
N GLN A 73 -19.96 4.25 4.76
CA GLN A 73 -20.22 3.34 3.66
C GLN A 73 -21.20 2.26 4.12
N ASN A 74 -22.30 2.09 3.39
CA ASN A 74 -23.23 0.99 3.61
C ASN A 74 -22.65 -0.29 3.03
N VAL A 75 -22.64 -1.34 3.84
CA VAL A 75 -22.11 -2.67 3.50
C VAL A 75 -23.11 -3.71 4.00
N GLN A 76 -23.31 -4.78 3.23
CA GLN A 76 -24.20 -5.86 3.63
C GLN A 76 -23.50 -6.82 4.57
N LYS A 77 -24.21 -7.24 5.62
CA LYS A 77 -23.75 -8.20 6.61
C LYS A 77 -24.73 -9.35 6.70
N TYR A 78 -24.23 -10.58 6.75
CA TYR A 78 -25.03 -11.74 7.09
C TYR A 78 -25.36 -11.70 8.59
N GLY A 79 -26.66 -11.70 8.89
CA GLY A 79 -27.20 -11.79 10.24
C GLY A 79 -28.30 -12.84 10.32
N MET A 80 -28.62 -13.23 11.55
CA MET A 80 -29.84 -14.00 11.80
C MET A 80 -31.02 -13.02 11.78
N ASN A 81 -32.09 -13.41 11.09
CA ASN A 81 -33.33 -12.68 11.18
C ASN A 81 -34.00 -13.04 12.52
N GLU A 82 -34.33 -12.05 13.33
CA GLU A 82 -35.02 -12.28 14.61
C GLU A 82 -36.49 -12.71 14.39
N ASP A 83 -37.04 -12.46 13.19
CA ASP A 83 -38.45 -12.64 12.84
C ASP A 83 -38.73 -13.69 11.75
N ALA A 84 -37.72 -14.44 11.28
CA ALA A 84 -37.89 -15.49 10.27
C ALA A 84 -37.49 -16.85 10.86
N ASP A 85 -38.20 -17.91 10.46
CA ASP A 85 -37.89 -19.30 10.81
C ASP A 85 -36.38 -19.56 10.76
N GLU A 86 -35.87 -20.31 11.75
CA GLU A 86 -34.46 -20.44 12.20
C GLU A 86 -33.39 -20.73 11.11
N ASP A 87 -33.76 -20.90 9.84
CA ASP A 87 -32.89 -21.30 8.74
C ASP A 87 -32.65 -20.23 7.65
N ALA A 88 -33.27 -19.05 7.73
CA ALA A 88 -33.10 -18.00 6.70
C ALA A 88 -31.99 -16.99 7.08
N VAL A 89 -30.79 -17.14 6.50
CA VAL A 89 -29.72 -16.12 6.58
C VAL A 89 -30.20 -14.83 5.90
N ALA A 90 -30.32 -13.74 6.67
CA ALA A 90 -30.76 -12.46 6.15
C ALA A 90 -29.56 -11.52 5.92
N LEU A 91 -29.55 -10.85 4.77
CA LEU A 91 -28.64 -9.74 4.50
C LEU A 91 -29.22 -8.47 5.13
N ARG A 92 -28.43 -7.81 5.99
CA ARG A 92 -28.77 -6.52 6.58
C ARG A 92 -27.76 -5.48 6.12
N ASP A 93 -28.25 -4.32 5.70
CA ASP A 93 -27.38 -3.17 5.42
C ASP A 93 -26.87 -2.61 6.76
N VAL A 94 -25.56 -2.47 6.87
CA VAL A 94 -24.87 -1.90 8.04
C VAL A 94 -24.01 -0.75 7.56
N GLU A 95 -24.14 0.39 8.24
CA GLU A 95 -23.31 1.56 7.98
C GLU A 95 -21.95 1.38 8.68
N LEU A 96 -20.86 1.45 7.92
CA LEU A 96 -19.50 1.34 8.43
C LEU A 96 -18.73 2.63 8.19
N THR A 97 -17.97 3.05 9.20
CA THR A 97 -17.07 4.20 9.08
C THR A 97 -15.74 3.76 8.48
N VAL A 98 -15.49 4.21 7.25
CA VAL A 98 -14.28 3.90 6.49
C VAL A 98 -13.25 4.99 6.69
N ARG A 99 -12.11 4.61 7.27
CA ARG A 99 -11.01 5.52 7.59
C ARG A 99 -9.78 5.19 6.76
N THR A 100 -9.12 6.21 6.21
CA THR A 100 -7.98 6.04 5.31
C THR A 100 -6.74 6.78 5.80
N TRP A 101 -5.63 6.06 5.91
CA TRP A 101 -4.31 6.57 6.29
C TRP A 101 -3.35 6.58 5.09
N PRO A 102 -2.96 7.76 4.59
CA PRO A 102 -1.87 7.86 3.66
C PRO A 102 -0.54 7.59 4.37
N LEU A 103 0.16 6.52 3.98
CA LEU A 103 1.45 6.16 4.57
C LEU A 103 2.62 6.92 3.91
N GLY A 104 2.34 8.12 3.41
CA GLY A 104 3.16 8.89 2.48
C GLY A 104 3.28 8.21 1.12
N LEU A 105 4.48 8.18 0.54
CA LEU A 105 4.74 7.53 -0.76
C LEU A 105 4.74 5.99 -0.71
N LEU A 106 4.56 5.39 0.47
CA LEU A 106 4.73 3.94 0.67
C LEU A 106 3.48 3.16 0.32
N GLY A 107 2.29 3.66 0.68
CA GLY A 107 1.05 2.92 0.57
C GLY A 107 -0.13 3.60 1.24
N TYR A 108 -1.22 2.86 1.35
CA TYR A 108 -2.43 3.22 2.08
C TYR A 108 -2.79 2.11 3.07
N LEU A 109 -3.30 2.51 4.23
CA LEU A 109 -4.04 1.65 5.13
C LEU A 109 -5.49 2.14 5.14
N VAL A 110 -6.45 1.22 5.04
CA VAL A 110 -7.87 1.51 5.16
C VAL A 110 -8.46 0.61 6.23
N THR A 111 -9.34 1.13 7.06
CA THR A 111 -10.12 0.33 8.02
C THR A 111 -11.59 0.63 7.86
N TRP A 112 -12.43 -0.37 8.08
CA TRP A 112 -13.88 -0.22 8.20
C TRP A 112 -14.26 -0.53 9.63
N CYS A 113 -14.83 0.45 10.30
CA CYS A 113 -15.23 0.34 11.70
C CYS A 113 -16.74 0.27 11.83
N ASN A 114 -17.23 -0.47 12.83
CA ASN A 114 -18.63 -0.40 13.24
C ASN A 114 -18.91 0.87 14.07
N GLU A 115 -20.15 1.02 14.53
CA GLU A 115 -20.60 2.11 15.40
C GLU A 115 -19.85 2.18 16.74
N HIS A 116 -19.26 1.07 17.19
CA HIS A 116 -18.45 0.99 18.41
C HIS A 116 -16.96 1.27 18.16
N ASP A 117 -16.61 1.75 16.96
CA ASP A 117 -15.24 2.02 16.54
C ASP A 117 -14.32 0.78 16.55
N GLU A 118 -14.88 -0.41 16.43
CA GLU A 118 -14.14 -1.65 16.25
C GLU A 118 -13.89 -1.92 14.77
N VAL A 119 -12.64 -2.26 14.43
CA VAL A 119 -12.22 -2.54 13.06
C VAL A 119 -12.73 -3.91 12.62
N LEU A 120 -13.78 -3.97 11.80
CA LEU A 120 -14.30 -5.23 11.26
C LEU A 120 -13.43 -5.80 10.14
N MET A 121 -12.82 -4.90 9.37
CA MET A 121 -11.91 -5.25 8.29
C MET A 121 -10.89 -4.14 8.05
N TYR A 122 -9.75 -4.51 7.48
CA TYR A 122 -8.71 -3.56 7.11
C TYR A 122 -7.97 -3.99 5.85
N SER A 123 -7.56 -3.00 5.06
CA SER A 123 -6.81 -3.20 3.83
C SER A 123 -5.46 -2.50 3.86
N LEU A 124 -4.44 -3.16 3.31
CA LEU A 124 -3.14 -2.56 3.03
C LEU A 124 -2.88 -2.57 1.53
N THR A 125 -2.66 -1.38 0.97
CA THR A 125 -2.29 -1.18 -0.43
C THR A 125 -0.88 -0.63 -0.53
N THR A 126 0.02 -1.29 -1.25
CA THR A 126 1.37 -0.77 -1.51
C THR A 126 1.41 0.11 -2.75
N ARG A 127 2.24 1.15 -2.71
CA ARG A 127 2.45 2.10 -3.82
C ARG A 127 3.89 2.23 -4.27
N SER A 128 4.82 1.64 -3.53
CA SER A 128 6.24 1.83 -3.77
C SER A 128 6.98 0.51 -3.75
N ARG A 129 7.94 0.37 -4.67
CA ARG A 129 8.90 -0.74 -4.66
C ARG A 129 9.72 -0.80 -3.37
N LEU A 130 9.81 0.32 -2.63
CA LEU A 130 10.46 0.40 -1.33
C LEU A 130 9.58 -0.13 -0.20
N PHE A 131 8.25 -0.16 -0.36
CA PHE A 131 7.31 -0.65 0.63
C PHE A 131 6.71 -1.98 0.19
N ARG A 132 7.40 -3.08 0.51
CA ARG A 132 6.95 -4.42 0.15
C ARG A 132 6.69 -5.24 1.42
N PRO A 133 5.57 -4.99 2.12
CA PRO A 133 5.20 -5.77 3.28
C PRO A 133 5.02 -7.24 2.89
N ARG A 134 5.49 -8.13 3.76
CA ARG A 134 5.25 -9.58 3.64
C ARG A 134 4.07 -9.92 4.52
N ILE A 135 3.04 -10.51 3.93
CA ILE A 135 1.77 -10.84 4.57
C ILE A 135 1.58 -12.35 4.48
N SER A 136 1.16 -12.96 5.58
CA SER A 136 0.75 -14.37 5.60
C SER A 136 -0.75 -14.42 5.33
N ILE A 137 -1.14 -15.20 4.33
CA ILE A 137 -2.51 -15.44 3.90
C ILE A 137 -2.73 -16.94 4.04
N GLY A 138 -3.31 -17.37 5.17
CA GLY A 138 -3.32 -18.77 5.57
C GLY A 138 -1.90 -19.37 5.56
N PRO A 139 -1.67 -20.51 4.86
CA PRO A 139 -0.35 -21.12 4.76
C PRO A 139 0.59 -20.42 3.77
N TYR A 140 0.08 -19.47 2.97
CA TYR A 140 0.85 -18.81 1.92
C TYR A 140 1.48 -17.52 2.44
N ARG A 141 2.68 -17.22 1.93
CA ARG A 141 3.37 -15.97 2.25
C ARG A 141 3.57 -15.14 1.01
N ILE A 142 2.87 -14.01 0.96
CA ILE A 142 2.94 -13.09 -0.17
C ILE A 142 3.77 -11.85 0.17
N THR A 143 4.27 -11.19 -0.87
CA THR A 143 4.94 -9.89 -0.78
C THR A 143 4.20 -8.91 -1.68
N LEU A 144 3.58 -7.89 -1.10
CA LEU A 144 2.86 -6.89 -1.89
C LEU A 144 3.80 -6.21 -2.89
N GLY A 145 3.29 -5.99 -4.10
CA GLY A 145 4.01 -5.40 -5.24
C GLY A 145 5.09 -6.30 -5.85
N ARG A 146 5.09 -7.61 -5.51
CA ARG A 146 6.06 -8.58 -6.05
C ARG A 146 5.44 -9.96 -6.35
N THR A 147 4.64 -10.50 -5.43
CA THR A 147 4.06 -11.83 -5.60
C THR A 147 2.93 -11.78 -6.63
N PRO A 148 2.91 -12.68 -7.64
CA PRO A 148 1.81 -12.79 -8.58
C PRO A 148 0.55 -13.33 -7.91
N LEU A 149 -0.63 -13.03 -8.47
CA LEU A 149 -1.89 -13.64 -8.01
C LEU A 149 -1.88 -15.17 -8.14
N ALA A 150 -1.27 -15.69 -9.21
CA ALA A 150 -1.14 -17.13 -9.44
C ALA A 150 -0.31 -17.88 -8.38
N ALA A 151 0.33 -17.17 -7.43
CA ALA A 151 0.99 -17.81 -6.29
C ALA A 151 0.01 -18.26 -5.20
N LEU A 152 -1.24 -17.78 -5.24
CA LEU A 152 -2.33 -18.22 -4.39
C LEU A 152 -3.17 -19.27 -5.14
N PRO A 153 -3.81 -20.22 -4.43
CA PRO A 153 -4.74 -21.14 -5.06
C PRO A 153 -5.84 -20.33 -5.78
N GLY A 154 -6.28 -20.83 -6.93
CA GLY A 154 -7.44 -20.24 -7.60
C GLY A 154 -8.67 -20.37 -6.71
N SER A 155 -9.61 -19.45 -6.87
CA SER A 155 -10.91 -19.57 -6.21
C SER A 155 -11.56 -20.88 -6.61
N GLY A 156 -12.04 -21.63 -5.63
CA GLY A 156 -12.79 -22.87 -5.86
C GLY A 156 -14.06 -22.62 -6.69
N PRO A 157 -14.66 -23.65 -7.31
CA PRO A 157 -15.89 -23.49 -8.07
C PRO A 157 -17.06 -22.97 -7.22
N ASP A 158 -17.02 -23.21 -5.90
CA ASP A 158 -18.03 -22.77 -4.94
C ASP A 158 -17.65 -21.48 -4.19
N GLU A 159 -16.47 -20.90 -4.47
CA GLU A 159 -16.03 -19.66 -3.84
C GLU A 159 -16.53 -18.45 -4.63
N GLU A 160 -17.03 -17.43 -3.93
CA GLU A 160 -17.46 -16.20 -4.57
C GLU A 160 -16.29 -15.43 -5.19
N GLY A 161 -16.55 -14.83 -6.36
CA GLY A 161 -15.55 -14.12 -7.14
C GLY A 161 -14.92 -14.99 -8.24
N PRO A 162 -13.91 -14.48 -8.97
CA PRO A 162 -13.25 -13.20 -8.76
C PRO A 162 -14.12 -11.99 -9.09
N TRP A 163 -13.85 -10.86 -8.44
CA TRP A 163 -14.48 -9.57 -8.77
C TRP A 163 -13.50 -8.70 -9.55
N HIS A 164 -14.00 -8.10 -10.62
CA HIS A 164 -13.22 -7.14 -11.41
C HIS A 164 -14.09 -5.98 -11.84
N ALA A 165 -13.44 -4.84 -12.01
CA ALA A 165 -14.04 -3.70 -12.66
C ALA A 165 -12.99 -2.96 -13.47
N LEU A 166 -13.38 -2.53 -14.67
CA LEU A 166 -12.57 -1.71 -15.56
C LEU A 166 -13.43 -0.52 -16.01
N GLY A 167 -13.32 0.59 -15.27
CA GLY A 167 -13.93 1.87 -15.63
C GLY A 167 -12.96 2.78 -16.39
N ALA A 168 -13.47 3.91 -16.88
CA ALA A 168 -12.68 4.87 -17.66
C ALA A 168 -11.46 5.46 -16.92
N ARG A 169 -11.51 5.48 -15.58
CA ARG A 169 -10.43 6.02 -14.72
C ARG A 169 -10.00 5.09 -13.60
N ARG A 170 -10.78 4.05 -13.34
CA ARG A 170 -10.63 3.19 -12.18
C ARG A 170 -10.60 1.74 -12.60
N PHE A 171 -9.78 0.95 -11.95
CA PHE A 171 -9.87 -0.49 -12.09
C PHE A 171 -9.52 -1.18 -10.80
N SER A 172 -10.11 -2.35 -10.61
CA SER A 172 -9.79 -3.22 -9.50
C SER A 172 -10.01 -4.67 -9.89
N TYR A 173 -9.22 -5.54 -9.28
CA TYR A 173 -9.33 -6.99 -9.37
C TYR A 173 -9.15 -7.58 -7.97
N ALA A 174 -9.99 -8.52 -7.57
CA ALA A 174 -9.98 -9.13 -6.25
C ALA A 174 -10.36 -10.62 -6.30
N GLU A 175 -9.58 -11.45 -5.60
CA GLU A 175 -9.87 -12.86 -5.33
C GLU A 175 -10.03 -13.04 -3.81
N GLN A 176 -11.11 -13.71 -3.39
CA GLN A 176 -11.30 -14.15 -2.01
C GLN A 176 -10.58 -15.48 -1.80
N HIS A 177 -10.01 -15.64 -0.61
CA HIS A 177 -9.42 -16.88 -0.13
C HIS A 177 -9.80 -17.09 1.34
N TYR A 178 -10.34 -18.28 1.63
CA TYR A 178 -10.63 -18.71 2.98
C TYR A 178 -9.83 -19.97 3.30
N PHE A 179 -9.10 -19.97 4.42
CA PHE A 179 -8.24 -21.09 4.81
C PHE A 179 -8.68 -21.78 6.11
N GLY A 180 -9.84 -21.44 6.68
CA GLY A 180 -10.27 -21.99 7.96
C GLY A 180 -9.25 -21.77 9.07
N SER A 181 -8.91 -22.84 9.81
CA SER A 181 -8.00 -22.80 10.97
C SER A 181 -6.61 -22.19 10.70
N PRO A 182 -5.85 -22.58 9.66
CA PRO A 182 -4.58 -21.90 9.36
C PRO A 182 -4.75 -20.43 8.92
N GLY A 183 -5.96 -20.01 8.53
CA GLY A 183 -6.30 -18.63 8.21
C GLY A 183 -6.88 -17.82 9.38
N GLY A 184 -6.96 -18.42 10.58
CA GLY A 184 -7.59 -17.80 11.74
C GLY A 184 -9.09 -17.58 11.58
N TYR A 185 -9.75 -18.36 10.71
CA TYR A 185 -11.16 -18.20 10.32
C TYR A 185 -11.49 -16.82 9.73
N LEU A 186 -10.48 -16.15 9.16
CA LEU A 186 -10.62 -14.87 8.47
C LEU A 186 -10.83 -15.08 6.97
N HIS A 187 -11.56 -14.15 6.35
CA HIS A 187 -11.61 -14.02 4.90
C HIS A 187 -10.48 -13.10 4.44
N TRP A 188 -9.69 -13.58 3.48
CA TRP A 188 -8.58 -12.84 2.90
C TRP A 188 -8.93 -12.50 1.47
N VAL A 189 -8.85 -11.22 1.11
CA VAL A 189 -9.05 -10.79 -0.27
C VAL A 189 -7.74 -10.24 -0.78
N ALA A 190 -7.20 -10.84 -1.84
CA ALA A 190 -5.95 -10.42 -2.47
C ALA A 190 -6.22 -9.93 -3.88
N GLY A 191 -5.53 -8.87 -4.31
CA GLY A 191 -5.87 -8.28 -5.59
C GLY A 191 -4.96 -7.15 -6.05
N VAL A 192 -5.45 -6.50 -7.11
CA VAL A 192 -4.80 -5.37 -7.77
C VAL A 192 -5.77 -4.21 -7.83
N SER A 193 -5.42 -3.11 -7.18
CA SER A 193 -6.11 -1.83 -7.34
C SER A 193 -5.22 -0.83 -8.09
N ASP A 194 -5.88 0.05 -8.84
CA ASP A 194 -5.31 1.27 -9.43
C ASP A 194 -4.64 2.23 -8.42
N ALA A 195 -5.08 2.25 -7.17
CA ALA A 195 -4.47 3.04 -6.09
C ALA A 195 -3.08 2.52 -5.68
N GLY A 196 -2.74 1.29 -6.05
CA GLY A 196 -1.50 0.60 -5.70
C GLY A 196 -0.42 0.59 -6.80
N SER A 197 0.72 -0.04 -6.51
CA SER A 197 1.82 -0.25 -7.46
C SER A 197 2.51 -1.61 -7.28
N PRO A 198 2.77 -2.38 -8.34
CA PRO A 198 2.44 -2.06 -9.73
C PRO A 198 0.92 -2.19 -9.95
N ALA A 199 0.39 -1.29 -10.77
CA ALA A 199 -1.00 -1.33 -11.19
C ALA A 199 -1.04 -2.15 -12.50
N HIS A 200 -1.97 -3.09 -12.61
CA HIS A 200 -2.12 -3.94 -13.80
C HIS A 200 -3.62 -4.14 -14.08
N PRO A 201 -4.21 -3.37 -15.00
CA PRO A 201 -5.65 -3.43 -15.27
C PRO A 201 -6.07 -4.82 -15.78
N PRO A 202 -7.24 -5.34 -15.37
CA PRO A 202 -7.81 -6.58 -15.88
C PRO A 202 -8.40 -6.36 -17.29
N ILE A 203 -7.52 -6.11 -18.27
CA ILE A 203 -7.89 -5.92 -19.68
C ILE A 203 -8.25 -7.29 -20.28
N GLY A 204 -9.35 -7.34 -21.04
CA GLY A 204 -9.92 -8.59 -21.58
C GLY A 204 -11.07 -9.14 -20.73
N CYS A 205 -11.31 -8.58 -19.54
CA CYS A 205 -12.47 -8.94 -18.72
C CYS A 205 -13.71 -8.19 -19.17
N GLU A 206 -14.35 -8.60 -20.26
CA GLU A 206 -15.64 -8.05 -20.69
C GLU A 206 -16.79 -8.76 -19.97
N GLY A 207 -17.58 -8.00 -19.19
CA GLY A 207 -18.75 -8.53 -18.48
C GLY A 207 -18.41 -9.36 -17.22
N ASN A 208 -19.30 -10.26 -16.82
CA ASN A 208 -19.21 -11.05 -15.57
C ASN A 208 -18.51 -12.40 -15.74
N THR A 209 -18.11 -12.77 -16.95
CA THR A 209 -17.57 -14.10 -17.24
C THR A 209 -16.17 -13.97 -17.81
N TRP A 210 -15.19 -14.39 -17.03
CA TRP A 210 -13.81 -14.47 -17.51
C TRP A 210 -13.50 -15.90 -17.94
N ASP A 211 -12.99 -16.08 -19.14
CA ASP A 211 -12.46 -17.37 -19.55
C ASP A 211 -11.37 -17.82 -18.55
N PRO A 212 -11.41 -19.07 -18.06
CA PRO A 212 -10.45 -19.56 -17.08
C PRO A 212 -8.99 -19.43 -17.54
N ALA A 213 -8.69 -19.59 -18.83
CA ALA A 213 -7.32 -19.51 -19.34
C ALA A 213 -6.81 -18.07 -19.36
N GLU A 214 -7.66 -17.11 -19.78
CA GLU A 214 -7.34 -15.68 -19.73
C GLU A 214 -7.16 -15.18 -18.29
N ARG A 215 -8.03 -15.63 -17.38
CA ARG A 215 -7.88 -15.38 -15.94
C ARG A 215 -6.54 -15.86 -15.44
N ASP A 216 -6.19 -17.11 -15.72
CA ASP A 216 -4.92 -17.68 -15.25
C ASP A 216 -3.72 -16.96 -15.87
N GLU A 217 -3.82 -16.51 -17.13
CA GLU A 217 -2.81 -15.67 -17.77
C GLU A 217 -2.63 -14.33 -17.06
N TYR A 218 -3.74 -13.65 -16.75
CA TYR A 218 -3.69 -12.43 -15.96
C TYR A 218 -3.09 -12.71 -14.58
N ARG A 219 -3.51 -13.75 -13.87
CA ARG A 219 -3.00 -14.10 -12.53
C ARG A 219 -1.49 -14.34 -12.54
N ARG A 220 -0.92 -14.87 -13.63
CA ARG A 220 0.54 -15.03 -13.82
C ARG A 220 1.27 -13.69 -13.97
N ARG A 221 0.63 -12.66 -14.54
CA ARG A 221 1.22 -11.34 -14.80
C ARG A 221 0.96 -10.33 -13.69
N ALA A 222 -0.27 -10.24 -13.22
CA ALA A 222 -0.73 -9.32 -12.20
C ALA A 222 -0.03 -9.60 -10.86
N ARG A 223 0.52 -8.55 -10.25
CA ARG A 223 1.19 -8.62 -8.94
C ARG A 223 0.27 -8.05 -7.88
N ILE A 224 0.02 -8.82 -6.84
CA ILE A 224 -0.82 -8.43 -5.71
C ILE A 224 -0.28 -7.14 -5.12
N ASN A 225 -1.07 -6.07 -5.13
CA ASN A 225 -0.68 -4.77 -4.58
C ASN A 225 -1.58 -4.33 -3.42
N SER A 226 -2.72 -5.00 -3.23
CA SER A 226 -3.68 -4.76 -2.16
C SER A 226 -4.11 -6.07 -1.52
N VAL A 227 -4.24 -6.06 -0.20
CA VAL A 227 -4.85 -7.15 0.57
C VAL A 227 -5.83 -6.55 1.56
N LEU A 228 -7.03 -7.10 1.59
CA LEU A 228 -8.09 -6.84 2.55
C LEU A 228 -8.27 -8.07 3.44
N ILE A 229 -8.42 -7.83 4.74
CA ILE A 229 -8.58 -8.86 5.77
C ILE A 229 -9.89 -8.58 6.48
N VAL A 230 -10.80 -9.55 6.47
CA VAL A 230 -12.15 -9.43 7.02
C VAL A 230 -12.32 -10.44 8.14
N GLY A 231 -12.70 -9.95 9.33
CA GLY A 231 -12.96 -10.79 10.50
C GLY A 231 -14.43 -11.10 10.75
N SER A 232 -15.35 -10.36 10.14
CA SER A 232 -16.79 -10.46 10.37
C SER A 232 -17.55 -11.11 9.23
N THR A 233 -18.83 -11.39 9.45
CA THR A 233 -19.79 -11.96 8.49
C THR A 233 -20.27 -10.95 7.45
N ILE A 234 -19.34 -10.19 6.85
CA ILE A 234 -19.67 -9.19 5.83
C ILE A 234 -19.80 -9.86 4.46
N ASP A 235 -20.84 -9.51 3.71
CA ASP A 235 -20.97 -9.89 2.31
C ASP A 235 -19.99 -9.08 1.46
N LEU A 236 -18.95 -9.77 0.98
CA LEU A 236 -17.89 -9.18 0.19
C LEU A 236 -18.36 -8.65 -1.16
N LYS A 237 -19.49 -9.13 -1.71
CA LYS A 237 -20.07 -8.61 -2.96
C LYS A 237 -20.51 -7.16 -2.84
N SER A 238 -20.97 -6.75 -1.66
CA SER A 238 -21.38 -5.36 -1.41
C SER A 238 -20.20 -4.37 -1.38
N LEU A 239 -18.97 -4.88 -1.23
CA LEU A 239 -17.76 -4.07 -1.08
C LEU A 239 -16.84 -4.15 -2.32
N LEU A 240 -16.73 -5.33 -2.92
CA LEU A 240 -15.81 -5.61 -4.01
C LEU A 240 -16.40 -5.23 -5.38
N PRO A 241 -15.56 -4.94 -6.37
CA PRO A 241 -14.09 -4.99 -6.37
C PRO A 241 -13.42 -3.73 -5.82
N TYR A 242 -14.14 -2.61 -5.65
CA TYR A 242 -13.50 -1.33 -5.34
C TYR A 242 -13.06 -1.17 -3.89
N GLY A 243 -13.64 -1.89 -2.93
CA GLY A 243 -13.27 -1.79 -1.52
C GLY A 243 -12.04 -2.60 -1.11
N ILE A 244 -11.32 -3.24 -2.03
CA ILE A 244 -10.02 -3.86 -1.69
C ILE A 244 -8.95 -2.81 -1.36
N ALA A 245 -9.14 -1.57 -1.76
CA ALA A 245 -8.20 -0.46 -1.63
C ALA A 245 -8.99 0.84 -1.42
N PRO A 246 -8.36 1.96 -1.00
CA PRO A 246 -9.09 3.22 -0.96
C PRO A 246 -9.48 3.64 -2.37
N ASP A 247 -10.61 4.35 -2.48
CA ASP A 247 -11.03 4.95 -3.74
C ASP A 247 -9.95 5.90 -4.27
N TYR A 248 -9.39 5.55 -5.44
CA TYR A 248 -8.28 6.28 -6.03
C TYR A 248 -8.61 7.75 -6.28
N ASP A 249 -9.83 8.07 -6.70
CA ASP A 249 -10.23 9.45 -7.00
C ASP A 249 -10.23 10.32 -5.72
N ARG A 250 -10.51 9.72 -4.56
CA ARG A 250 -10.46 10.42 -3.26
C ARG A 250 -9.04 10.65 -2.78
N VAL A 251 -8.17 9.64 -2.91
CA VAL A 251 -6.80 9.72 -2.39
C VAL A 251 -5.82 10.46 -3.32
N ARG A 252 -6.11 10.54 -4.62
CA ARG A 252 -5.29 11.25 -5.61
C ARG A 252 -5.08 12.73 -5.25
N LEU A 253 -6.08 13.39 -4.66
CA LEU A 253 -6.01 14.81 -4.32
C LEU A 253 -4.95 15.11 -3.25
N LEU A 254 -4.66 14.15 -2.36
CA LEU A 254 -3.63 14.30 -1.34
C LEU A 254 -2.21 14.19 -1.92
N GLU A 255 -2.06 13.53 -3.07
CA GLU A 255 -0.77 13.36 -3.74
C GLU A 255 -0.18 14.67 -4.25
N LEU A 256 -1.05 15.62 -4.63
CA LEU A 256 -0.66 16.96 -5.08
C LEU A 256 -0.08 17.81 -3.93
N ARG A 257 -0.37 17.45 -2.68
CA ARG A 257 0.09 18.17 -1.48
C ARG A 257 1.35 17.59 -0.85
N HIS A 258 1.95 16.54 -1.41
CA HIS A 258 3.09 15.91 -0.76
C HIS A 258 4.38 16.72 -1.01
N PRO A 259 4.98 17.38 0.02
CA PRO A 259 6.11 18.30 -0.17
C PRO A 259 7.36 17.63 -0.75
N ALA A 260 7.52 16.32 -0.58
CA ALA A 260 8.62 15.57 -1.18
C ALA A 260 8.52 15.47 -2.71
N ARG A 261 7.30 15.37 -3.28
CA ARG A 261 7.11 15.38 -4.73
C ARG A 261 7.25 16.79 -5.28
N LEU A 262 6.76 17.81 -4.58
CA LEU A 262 6.99 19.21 -4.93
C LEU A 262 8.49 19.52 -4.91
N ALA A 263 9.22 19.16 -3.85
CA ALA A 263 10.66 19.41 -3.75
C ALA A 263 11.50 18.62 -4.78
N VAL A 264 11.10 17.40 -5.13
CA VAL A 264 11.78 16.62 -6.18
C VAL A 264 11.45 17.16 -7.58
N ALA A 265 10.20 17.55 -7.83
CA ALA A 265 9.80 18.17 -9.09
C ALA A 265 10.49 19.53 -9.26
N ASP A 266 10.51 20.35 -8.23
CA ASP A 266 11.17 21.66 -8.22
C ASP A 266 12.66 21.50 -8.52
N LYS A 267 13.37 20.63 -7.79
CA LYS A 267 14.78 20.30 -8.08
C LYS A 267 15.01 19.75 -9.49
N TYR A 268 14.11 18.88 -9.99
CA TYR A 268 14.20 18.35 -11.35
C TYR A 268 14.06 19.47 -12.39
N HIS A 269 13.13 20.40 -12.18
CA HIS A 269 12.95 21.56 -13.05
C HIS A 269 14.14 22.52 -12.98
N THR A 270 14.72 22.74 -11.80
CA THR A 270 15.93 23.58 -11.64
C THR A 270 17.14 22.97 -12.35
N VAL A 271 17.36 21.65 -12.21
CA VAL A 271 18.48 20.97 -12.88
C VAL A 271 18.28 20.97 -14.40
N ARG A 272 17.04 20.75 -14.86
CA ARG A 272 16.72 20.74 -16.29
C ARG A 272 16.89 22.12 -16.91
N SER A 273 16.45 23.20 -16.25
CA SER A 273 16.63 24.56 -16.75
C SER A 273 18.10 24.97 -16.79
N ALA A 274 18.89 24.60 -15.77
CA ALA A 274 20.33 24.83 -15.76
C ALA A 274 21.05 24.07 -16.89
N ALA A 275 20.66 22.83 -17.17
CA ALA A 275 21.24 22.05 -18.28
C ALA A 275 20.87 22.60 -19.67
N VAL A 276 19.67 23.18 -19.82
CA VAL A 276 19.25 23.86 -21.06
C VAL A 276 20.03 25.17 -21.24
N SER A 277 20.09 26.01 -20.21
CA SER A 277 20.85 27.27 -20.22
C SER A 277 22.34 27.06 -20.53
N TRP A 278 22.96 26.02 -19.96
CA TRP A 278 24.35 25.68 -20.25
C TRP A 278 24.58 25.22 -21.70
N LYS A 279 23.62 24.48 -22.28
CA LYS A 279 23.67 24.09 -23.70
C LYS A 279 23.52 25.27 -24.64
N GLU A 280 22.71 26.27 -24.27
CA GLU A 280 22.53 27.49 -25.05
C GLU A 280 23.77 28.37 -24.99
N SER A 281 24.37 28.58 -23.81
CA SER A 281 25.62 29.34 -23.66
C SER A 281 26.78 28.76 -24.48
N ARG A 282 26.90 27.42 -24.54
CA ARG A 282 27.93 26.75 -25.36
C ARG A 282 27.71 26.84 -26.87
N LYS A 283 26.48 27.11 -27.32
CA LYS A 283 26.20 27.35 -28.74
C LYS A 283 26.57 28.77 -29.15
N THR A 284 26.41 29.73 -28.25
CA THR A 284 26.75 31.13 -28.49
C THR A 284 28.26 31.35 -28.56
N ASP A 285 29.06 30.63 -27.77
CA ASP A 285 30.54 30.73 -27.77
C ASP A 285 31.22 30.02 -28.97
N ARG A 286 30.44 29.38 -29.85
CA ARG A 286 30.95 28.63 -31.02
C ARG A 286 30.66 29.31 -32.36
N ASN A 287 30.00 30.46 -32.35
CA ASN A 287 29.85 31.36 -33.50
C ASN A 287 30.71 32.60 -33.30
#